data_AF-A0A0B1SSV7-F1
#
_entry.id   AF-A0A0B1SSV7-F1
#
_cell.length_a   1.000
_cell.length_b   1.000
_cell.length_c   1.000
_cell.angle_alpha   90.00
_cell.angle_beta   90.00
_cell.angle_gamma   90.00
#
_symmetry.space_group_name_H-M   'P 1'
#
loop_
_entity.id
_entity.type
_entity.pdbx_description
1 polymer ?
#
loop_
_entity_poly.entity_id
_entity_poly.type
_entity_poly.pdbx_seq_one_letter_code
_entity_poly.pdbx_strand_id
1 'polypeptide(L)'
;MYRGLLKLGSSQSVKSRRPAVQRIRERSQTLAPHQAGHSVCFIASQLERSRPVVSNFLDNPDSCGQRTSPARHHVISKREQRQILKEVTNATTSVSDIRANLDVAASKTTVWRVVNANPNIRREAVRKAPRLAARHKAVRLHFASENTERDWTKNLVGSTRRRLFEVGTRLVY
;
A
#
# COMPACT_ATOMS: atom_id res chain seq x y z
N MET A 1 -53.89 -15.71 20.95
CA MET A 1 -53.40 -16.36 19.73
C MET A 1 -52.77 -15.32 18.82
N TYR A 2 -51.44 -15.23 18.76
CA TYR A 2 -50.73 -14.46 17.73
C TYR A 2 -49.53 -15.28 17.26
N ARG A 3 -49.62 -15.83 16.03
CA ARG A 3 -48.52 -16.51 15.34
C ARG A 3 -47.63 -15.45 14.69
N GLY A 4 -46.55 -15.05 15.37
CA GLY A 4 -45.49 -14.26 14.78
C GLY A 4 -44.50 -15.16 14.04
N LEU A 5 -44.63 -15.24 12.71
CA LEU A 5 -43.67 -15.90 11.82
C LEU A 5 -42.31 -15.18 11.89
N LEU A 6 -41.33 -15.82 12.53
CA LEU A 6 -39.92 -15.48 12.38
C LEU A 6 -39.51 -15.74 10.93
N LYS A 7 -39.44 -14.68 10.11
CA LYS A 7 -38.76 -14.72 8.81
C LYS A 7 -37.27 -14.91 9.07
N LEU A 8 -36.84 -16.18 9.09
CA LEU A 8 -35.43 -16.53 8.93
C LEU A 8 -34.95 -15.88 7.64
N GLY A 9 -34.03 -14.93 7.76
CA GLY A 9 -33.38 -14.29 6.64
C GLY A 9 -32.77 -15.36 5.75
N SER A 10 -33.31 -15.49 4.54
CA SER A 10 -32.66 -16.23 3.47
C SER A 10 -31.31 -15.58 3.22
N SER A 11 -30.24 -16.18 3.74
CA SER A 11 -28.87 -15.86 3.34
C SER A 11 -28.82 -15.95 1.82
N GLN A 12 -28.80 -14.79 1.17
CA GLN A 12 -28.54 -14.71 -0.26
C GLN A 12 -27.20 -15.39 -0.49
N SER A 13 -27.24 -16.56 -1.13
CA SER A 13 -26.07 -17.27 -1.59
C SER A 13 -25.41 -16.38 -2.64
N VAL A 14 -24.44 -15.58 -2.19
CA VAL A 14 -23.49 -14.92 -3.07
C VAL A 14 -22.86 -16.05 -3.87
N LYS A 15 -23.18 -16.13 -5.17
CA LYS A 15 -22.55 -17.06 -6.12
C LYS A 15 -21.08 -16.68 -6.20
N SER A 16 -20.27 -17.17 -5.26
CA SER A 16 -18.83 -17.18 -5.41
C SER A 16 -18.54 -18.00 -6.66
N ARG A 17 -17.81 -17.42 -7.62
CA ARG A 17 -17.25 -18.19 -8.74
C ARG A 17 -16.47 -19.34 -8.11
N ARG A 18 -17.03 -20.55 -8.08
CA ARG A 18 -16.33 -21.72 -7.53
C ARG A 18 -15.13 -21.96 -8.44
N PRO A 19 -13.90 -21.79 -7.95
CA PRO A 19 -12.74 -21.87 -8.81
C PRO A 19 -12.38 -23.35 -9.09
N ALA A 20 -11.31 -23.56 -9.85
CA ALA A 20 -10.75 -24.88 -10.22
C ALA A 20 -10.53 -25.79 -9.00
N VAL A 21 -10.20 -27.07 -9.21
CA VAL A 21 -9.86 -28.07 -8.17
C VAL A 21 -8.63 -27.58 -7.38
N GLN A 22 -8.85 -26.67 -6.43
CA GLN A 22 -7.80 -25.86 -5.81
C GLN A 22 -7.48 -26.32 -4.40
N ARG A 23 -8.40 -27.00 -3.73
CA ARG A 23 -8.20 -27.48 -2.36
C ARG A 23 -7.39 -28.78 -2.38
N ILE A 24 -6.42 -28.92 -1.47
CA ILE A 24 -5.58 -30.12 -1.32
C ILE A 24 -6.42 -31.41 -1.28
N ARG A 25 -7.58 -31.35 -0.59
CA ARG A 25 -8.54 -32.47 -0.51
C ARG A 25 -9.21 -32.81 -1.84
N GLU A 26 -9.59 -31.82 -2.64
CA GLU A 26 -10.23 -32.10 -3.93
C GLU A 26 -9.22 -32.71 -4.92
N ARG A 27 -7.94 -32.32 -4.81
CA ARG A 27 -6.85 -32.92 -5.59
C ARG A 27 -6.68 -34.40 -5.28
N SER A 28 -6.59 -34.77 -3.99
CA SER A 28 -6.46 -36.19 -3.60
C SER A 28 -7.69 -37.01 -4.00
N GLN A 29 -8.89 -36.45 -3.86
CA GLN A 29 -10.13 -37.09 -4.29
C GLN A 29 -10.26 -37.22 -5.81
N THR A 30 -9.48 -36.48 -6.58
CA THR A 30 -9.41 -36.62 -8.05
C THR A 30 -8.35 -37.65 -8.46
N LEU A 31 -7.17 -37.61 -7.82
CA LEU A 31 -6.03 -38.46 -8.16
C LEU A 31 -6.23 -39.92 -7.73
N ALA A 32 -6.78 -40.17 -6.53
CA ALA A 32 -6.98 -41.53 -6.03
C ALA A 32 -7.89 -42.39 -6.93
N PRO A 33 -9.10 -41.94 -7.34
CA PRO A 33 -9.94 -42.73 -8.23
C PRO A 33 -9.39 -42.80 -9.67
N HIS A 34 -8.64 -41.78 -10.13
CA HIS A 34 -7.96 -41.83 -11.42
C HIS A 34 -6.87 -42.93 -11.44
N GLN A 35 -6.07 -43.03 -10.37
CA GLN A 35 -5.08 -44.11 -10.21
C GLN A 35 -5.73 -45.50 -10.10
N ALA A 36 -6.95 -45.58 -9.57
CA ALA A 36 -7.75 -46.80 -9.54
C ALA A 36 -8.44 -47.13 -10.87
N GLY A 37 -8.23 -46.34 -11.94
CA GLY A 37 -8.77 -46.60 -13.28
C GLY A 37 -10.21 -46.15 -13.50
N HIS A 38 -10.79 -45.34 -12.60
CA HIS A 38 -12.13 -44.79 -12.81
C HIS A 38 -12.16 -43.75 -13.93
N SER A 39 -13.29 -43.68 -14.65
CA SER A 39 -13.45 -42.73 -15.75
C SER A 39 -13.54 -41.29 -15.25
N VAL A 40 -13.10 -40.34 -16.08
CA VAL A 40 -13.20 -38.90 -15.79
C VAL A 40 -14.64 -38.46 -15.53
N CYS A 41 -15.62 -39.07 -16.21
CA CYS A 41 -17.04 -38.81 -15.99
C CYS A 41 -17.50 -39.24 -14.59
N PHE A 42 -17.04 -40.40 -14.12
CA PHE A 42 -17.34 -40.91 -12.78
C PHE A 42 -16.73 -40.01 -11.69
N ILE A 43 -15.48 -39.58 -11.88
CA ILE A 43 -14.80 -38.68 -10.94
C ILE A 43 -15.50 -37.32 -10.90
N ALA A 44 -15.91 -36.81 -12.07
CA ALA A 44 -16.64 -35.56 -12.20
C ALA A 44 -18.01 -35.60 -11.49
N SER A 45 -18.77 -36.70 -11.63
CA SER A 45 -20.05 -36.86 -10.93
C SER A 45 -19.85 -37.00 -9.41
N GLN A 46 -18.82 -37.74 -8.98
CA GLN A 46 -18.49 -37.91 -7.56
C GLN A 46 -18.08 -36.59 -6.88
N LEU A 47 -17.38 -35.70 -7.60
CA LEU A 47 -16.92 -34.40 -7.10
C LEU A 47 -17.92 -33.25 -7.35
N GLU A 48 -19.06 -33.54 -8.00
CA GLU A 48 -20.00 -32.53 -8.50
C GLU A 48 -19.32 -31.43 -9.33
N ARG A 49 -18.30 -31.81 -10.12
CA ARG A 49 -17.54 -30.91 -10.99
C ARG A 49 -17.84 -31.21 -12.45
N SER A 50 -17.66 -30.19 -13.28
CA SER A 50 -17.76 -30.38 -14.73
C SER A 50 -16.61 -31.27 -15.22
N ARG A 51 -16.91 -32.25 -16.07
CA ARG A 51 -15.93 -33.10 -16.78
C ARG A 51 -14.69 -32.34 -17.31
N PRO A 52 -14.79 -31.19 -18.01
CA PRO A 52 -13.62 -30.48 -18.52
C PRO A 52 -12.69 -29.93 -17.43
N VAL A 53 -13.22 -29.60 -16.25
CA VAL A 53 -12.38 -29.14 -15.11
C VAL A 53 -11.56 -30.29 -14.54
N VAL A 54 -12.14 -31.50 -14.47
CA VAL A 54 -11.42 -32.71 -14.02
C VAL A 54 -10.38 -33.12 -15.07
N SER A 55 -10.73 -33.10 -16.36
CA SER A 55 -9.79 -33.39 -17.46
C SER A 55 -8.60 -32.44 -17.45
N ASN A 56 -8.84 -31.13 -17.44
CA ASN A 56 -7.78 -30.10 -17.42
C ASN A 56 -6.91 -30.20 -16.16
N PHE A 57 -7.49 -30.63 -15.03
CA PHE A 57 -6.73 -30.90 -13.82
C PHE A 57 -5.82 -32.13 -13.97
N LEU A 58 -6.31 -33.23 -14.54
CA LEU A 58 -5.52 -34.45 -14.75
C LEU A 58 -4.40 -34.25 -15.78
N ASP A 59 -4.62 -33.37 -16.77
CA ASP A 59 -3.60 -33.02 -17.76
C ASP A 59 -2.39 -32.32 -17.11
N ASN A 60 -2.60 -31.48 -16.08
CA ASN A 60 -1.53 -30.76 -15.38
C ASN A 60 -1.85 -30.54 -13.88
N PRO A 61 -1.75 -31.57 -13.02
CA PRO A 61 -2.21 -31.51 -11.63
C PRO A 61 -1.41 -30.52 -10.76
N ASP A 62 -0.12 -30.36 -11.04
CA ASP A 62 0.78 -29.49 -10.26
C ASP A 62 0.56 -28.00 -10.56
N SER A 63 0.17 -27.68 -11.80
CA SER A 63 -0.05 -26.30 -12.26
C SER A 63 -1.41 -25.72 -11.85
N CYS A 64 -2.33 -26.57 -11.39
CA CYS A 64 -3.69 -26.17 -11.08
C CYS A 64 -3.72 -25.09 -9.98
N GLY A 65 -4.31 -23.93 -10.30
CA GLY A 65 -4.42 -22.80 -9.37
C GLY A 65 -3.14 -21.97 -9.19
N GLN A 66 -2.02 -22.35 -9.81
CA GLN A 66 -0.78 -21.55 -9.80
C GLN A 66 -0.84 -20.39 -10.79
N ARG A 67 -1.68 -20.51 -11.82
CA ARG A 67 -1.86 -19.47 -12.83
C ARG A 67 -2.60 -18.27 -12.23
N THR A 68 -1.85 -17.23 -11.92
CA THR A 68 -2.42 -15.91 -11.64
C THR A 68 -2.75 -15.22 -12.96
N SER A 69 -3.90 -14.54 -13.00
CA SER A 69 -4.19 -13.66 -14.13
C SER A 69 -3.27 -12.45 -14.06
N PRO A 70 -2.71 -11.99 -15.19
CA PRO A 70 -1.90 -10.78 -15.19
C PRO A 70 -2.73 -9.62 -14.60
N ALA A 71 -2.10 -8.83 -13.75
CA ALA A 71 -2.74 -7.69 -13.14
C ALA A 71 -3.15 -6.67 -14.22
N ARG A 72 -4.19 -5.89 -13.92
CA ARG A 72 -4.59 -4.78 -14.78
C ARG A 72 -3.43 -3.79 -14.90
N HIS A 73 -3.10 -3.39 -16.13
CA HIS A 73 -2.08 -2.38 -16.37
C HIS A 73 -2.41 -1.07 -15.64
N HIS A 74 -1.37 -0.43 -15.10
CA HIS A 74 -1.50 0.87 -14.46
C HIS A 74 -1.64 1.97 -15.52
N VAL A 75 -2.44 2.99 -15.19
CA VAL A 75 -2.60 4.20 -16.02
C VAL A 75 -1.29 5.00 -16.09
N ILE A 76 -0.52 5.00 -15.00
CA ILE A 76 0.76 5.70 -14.89
C ILE A 76 1.88 4.71 -15.21
N SER A 77 2.76 5.09 -16.13
CA SER A 77 3.95 4.34 -16.47
C SER A 77 4.98 4.37 -15.34
N LYS A 78 5.88 3.38 -15.29
CA LYS A 78 6.98 3.37 -14.31
C LYS A 78 7.88 4.60 -14.42
N ARG A 79 7.98 5.22 -15.60
CA ARG A 79 8.78 6.43 -15.82
C ARG A 79 8.13 7.65 -15.18
N GLU A 80 6.85 7.88 -15.45
CA GLU A 80 6.09 8.97 -14.86
C GLU A 80 6.02 8.84 -13.35
N GLN A 81 5.85 7.62 -12.83
CA GLN A 81 5.92 7.35 -11.40
C GLN A 81 7.24 7.85 -10.78
N ARG A 82 8.39 7.59 -11.42
CA ARG A 82 9.68 8.08 -10.94
C ARG A 82 9.80 9.60 -11.01
N GLN A 83 9.26 10.23 -12.06
CA GLN A 83 9.26 11.68 -12.19
C GLN A 83 8.40 12.33 -11.10
N ILE A 84 7.20 11.81 -10.86
CA ILE A 84 6.33 12.25 -9.76
C ILE A 84 7.07 12.17 -8.42
N LEU A 85 7.72 11.05 -8.13
CA LEU A 85 8.45 10.88 -6.87
C LEU A 85 9.66 11.82 -6.76
N LYS A 86 10.38 12.06 -7.87
CA LYS A 86 11.51 13.00 -7.91
C LYS A 86 11.06 14.43 -7.60
N GLU A 87 9.97 14.89 -8.24
CA GLU A 87 9.40 16.23 -7.99
C GLU A 87 8.95 16.39 -6.54
N VAL A 88 8.31 15.37 -5.98
CA VAL A 88 7.82 15.38 -4.59
C VAL A 88 8.97 15.44 -3.58
N THR A 89 10.08 14.76 -3.85
CA THR A 89 11.25 14.77 -2.96
C THR A 89 11.97 16.12 -3.00
N ASN A 90 12.06 16.74 -4.18
CA ASN A 90 12.84 17.96 -4.37
C ASN A 90 12.06 19.24 -4.01
N ALA A 91 10.73 19.22 -4.10
CA ALA A 91 9.92 20.42 -4.00
C ALA A 91 8.70 20.28 -3.07
N THR A 92 8.29 21.38 -2.45
CA THR A 92 7.07 21.47 -1.65
C THR A 92 5.86 21.80 -2.52
N THR A 93 5.63 21.00 -3.57
CA THR A 93 4.55 21.22 -4.55
C THR A 93 3.29 20.44 -4.20
N SER A 94 2.12 21.01 -4.53
CA SER A 94 0.85 20.31 -4.35
C SER A 94 0.71 19.19 -5.39
N VAL A 95 -0.17 18.22 -5.12
CA VAL A 95 -0.44 17.13 -6.10
C VAL A 95 -1.02 17.67 -7.41
N SER A 96 -1.77 18.78 -7.34
CA SER A 96 -2.32 19.41 -8.53
C SER A 96 -1.22 20.03 -9.38
N ASP A 97 -0.26 20.70 -8.73
CA ASP A 97 0.86 21.35 -9.40
C ASP A 97 1.80 20.31 -10.00
N ILE A 98 2.07 19.21 -9.29
CA ILE A 98 2.88 18.10 -9.84
C ILE A 98 2.23 17.54 -11.10
N ARG A 99 0.91 17.34 -11.10
CA ARG A 99 0.17 16.86 -12.27
C ARG A 99 0.28 17.84 -13.43
N ALA A 100 0.14 19.14 -13.17
CA ALA A 100 0.23 20.18 -14.19
C ALA A 100 1.65 20.33 -14.76
N ASN A 101 2.67 20.31 -13.89
CA ASN A 101 4.07 20.47 -14.28
C ASN A 101 4.59 19.30 -15.11
N LEU A 102 4.13 18.08 -14.81
CA LEU A 102 4.54 16.85 -15.51
C LEU A 102 3.59 16.45 -16.63
N ASP A 103 2.51 17.21 -16.87
CA ASP A 103 1.44 16.93 -17.83
C ASP A 103 0.97 15.46 -17.82
N VAL A 104 0.72 14.92 -16.63
CA VAL A 104 0.36 13.51 -16.48
C VAL A 104 -1.11 13.31 -16.83
N ALA A 105 -1.39 12.43 -17.79
CA ALA A 105 -2.73 12.02 -18.22
C ALA A 105 -3.48 11.13 -17.21
N ALA A 106 -3.24 11.34 -15.91
CA ALA A 106 -3.88 10.62 -14.81
C ALA A 106 -4.62 11.58 -13.89
N SER A 107 -5.63 11.06 -13.20
CA SER A 107 -6.37 11.86 -12.22
C SER A 107 -5.49 12.29 -11.04
N LYS A 108 -5.84 13.41 -10.39
CA LYS A 108 -5.20 13.88 -9.16
C LYS A 108 -5.14 12.80 -8.07
N THR A 109 -6.18 11.98 -7.94
CA THR A 109 -6.24 10.92 -6.94
C THR A 109 -5.26 9.78 -7.27
N THR A 110 -5.06 9.47 -8.56
CA THR A 110 -4.07 8.48 -9.01
C THR A 110 -2.65 8.96 -8.66
N VAL A 111 -2.32 10.23 -8.94
CA VAL A 111 -1.02 10.81 -8.58
C VAL A 111 -0.83 10.80 -7.05
N TRP A 112 -1.86 11.15 -6.29
CA TRP A 112 -1.81 11.08 -4.83
C TRP A 112 -1.55 9.65 -4.31
N ARG A 113 -2.19 8.62 -4.88
CA ARG A 113 -1.94 7.22 -4.52
C ARG A 113 -0.49 6.82 -4.75
N VAL A 114 0.13 7.28 -5.84
CA VAL A 114 1.55 7.02 -6.12
C VAL A 114 2.44 7.63 -5.03
N VAL A 115 2.15 8.86 -4.61
CA VAL A 115 2.89 9.52 -3.53
C VAL A 115 2.69 8.81 -2.20
N ASN A 116 1.44 8.48 -1.86
CA ASN A 116 1.10 7.83 -0.60
C ASN A 116 1.57 6.36 -0.51
N ALA A 117 1.80 5.70 -1.64
CA ALA A 117 2.33 4.35 -1.68
C ALA A 117 3.81 4.27 -1.25
N ASN A 118 4.55 5.38 -1.29
CA ASN A 118 5.96 5.40 -0.91
C ASN A 118 6.10 5.70 0.60
N PRO A 119 6.58 4.73 1.42
CA PRO A 119 6.70 4.92 2.87
C PRO A 119 7.77 5.95 3.27
N ASN A 120 8.71 6.25 2.38
CA ASN A 120 9.82 7.16 2.65
C ASN A 120 9.43 8.64 2.53
N ILE A 121 8.29 8.93 1.90
CA ILE A 121 7.83 10.30 1.68
C ILE A 121 6.70 10.58 2.65
N ARG A 122 6.99 11.35 3.70
CA ARG A 122 6.00 11.84 4.65
C ARG A 122 5.83 13.35 4.51
N ARG A 123 4.59 13.78 4.30
CA ARG A 123 4.25 15.20 4.29
C ARG A 123 3.80 15.59 5.69
N GLU A 124 4.57 16.47 6.31
CA GLU A 124 4.26 17.03 7.62
C GLU A 124 4.11 18.54 7.54
N ALA A 125 3.27 19.09 8.41
CA ALA A 125 3.13 20.53 8.53
C ALA A 125 4.36 21.09 9.28
N VAL A 126 5.16 21.91 8.60
CA VAL A 126 6.28 22.60 9.23
C VAL A 126 5.76 23.62 10.22
N ARG A 127 6.20 23.52 11.49
CA ARG A 127 5.92 24.53 12.53
C ARG A 127 6.52 25.85 12.08
N LYS A 128 5.70 26.90 11.97
CA LYS A 128 6.17 28.22 11.57
C LYS A 128 7.07 28.80 12.67
N ALA A 129 8.19 29.38 12.26
CA ALA A 129 9.04 30.15 13.16
C ALA A 129 8.25 31.36 13.72
N PRO A 130 8.53 31.79 14.96
CA PRO A 130 7.91 32.99 15.50
C PRO A 130 8.24 34.20 14.63
N ARG A 131 7.27 35.10 14.44
CA ARG A 131 7.44 36.31 13.64
C ARG A 131 8.44 37.26 14.33
N LEU A 132 9.43 37.74 13.60
CA LEU A 132 10.40 38.71 14.10
C LEU A 132 9.83 40.13 14.03
N ALA A 133 9.49 40.69 15.19
CA ALA A 133 9.16 42.11 15.32
C ALA A 133 10.40 43.00 15.04
N ALA A 134 10.16 44.27 14.69
CA ALA A 134 11.23 45.23 14.37
C ALA A 134 12.30 45.33 15.49
N ARG A 135 11.86 45.37 16.75
CA ARG A 135 12.76 45.34 17.92
C ARG A 135 13.69 44.12 17.95
N HIS A 136 13.19 42.93 17.59
CA HIS A 136 14.00 41.70 17.57
C HIS A 136 15.03 41.75 16.45
N LYS A 137 14.69 42.36 15.30
CA LYS A 137 15.63 42.55 14.19
C LYS A 137 16.76 43.50 14.59
N ALA A 138 16.43 44.62 15.24
CA ALA A 138 17.42 45.59 15.72
C ALA A 138 18.40 44.97 16.72
N VAL A 139 17.88 44.26 17.74
CA VAL A 139 18.73 43.59 18.75
C VAL A 139 19.60 42.51 18.11
N ARG A 140 19.06 41.72 17.17
CA ARG A 140 19.84 40.69 16.46
C ARG A 140 20.93 41.30 15.59
N LEU A 141 20.64 42.42 14.92
CA LEU A 141 21.61 43.11 14.08
C LEU A 141 22.74 43.68 14.93
N HIS A 142 22.41 44.35 16.04
CA HIS A 142 23.39 44.84 17.01
C HIS A 142 24.29 43.72 17.52
N PHE A 143 23.70 42.62 17.99
CA PHE A 143 24.46 41.44 18.42
C PHE A 143 25.34 40.88 17.30
N ALA A 144 24.87 40.82 16.05
CA ALA A 144 25.69 40.37 14.94
C ALA A 144 26.88 41.31 14.71
N SER A 145 26.63 42.62 14.63
CA SER A 145 27.66 43.66 14.42
C SER A 145 28.71 43.71 15.53
N GLU A 146 28.34 43.49 16.79
CA GLU A 146 29.28 43.48 17.92
C GLU A 146 30.11 42.19 18.02
N ASN A 147 29.67 41.11 17.37
CA ASN A 147 30.30 39.80 17.47
C ASN A 147 30.87 39.29 16.13
N THR A 148 31.03 40.17 15.13
CA THR A 148 31.65 39.85 13.83
C THR A 148 33.13 39.46 13.96
N GLU A 149 33.87 40.14 14.82
CA GLU A 149 35.32 39.94 15.01
C GLU A 149 35.64 38.93 16.13
N ARG A 150 34.61 38.37 16.77
CA ARG A 150 34.78 37.51 17.95
C ARG A 150 35.21 36.10 17.55
N ASP A 151 36.28 35.62 18.17
CA ASP A 151 36.72 34.23 18.04
C ASP A 151 35.82 33.30 18.86
N TRP A 152 34.92 32.61 18.15
CA TRP A 152 33.93 31.71 18.72
C TRP A 152 34.54 30.37 19.19
N THR A 153 35.78 30.03 18.81
CA THR A 153 36.41 28.76 19.21
C THR A 153 36.80 28.72 20.69
N LYS A 154 37.07 29.88 21.30
CA LYS A 154 37.52 29.99 22.69
C LYS A 154 36.39 30.12 23.72
N ASN A 155 35.18 30.50 23.28
CA ASN A 155 34.11 30.96 24.17
C ASN A 155 32.80 30.15 24.07
N LEU A 156 32.75 29.08 23.27
CA LEU A 156 31.53 28.27 23.13
C LEU A 156 31.48 27.13 24.16
N VAL A 157 30.99 27.43 25.37
CA VAL A 157 30.42 26.38 26.25
C VAL A 157 28.91 26.38 26.04
N GLY A 158 28.47 25.71 24.98
CA GLY A 158 27.05 25.56 24.65
C GLY A 158 26.37 24.52 25.54
N SER A 159 25.78 24.94 26.66
CA SER A 159 24.81 24.12 27.42
C SER A 159 23.52 23.99 26.62
N THR A 160 23.54 23.18 25.57
CA THR A 160 22.32 22.85 24.82
C THR A 160 21.62 21.74 25.58
N ARG A 161 20.75 22.09 26.53
CA ARG A 161 19.86 21.09 27.15
C ARG A 161 18.84 20.65 26.11
N ARG A 162 19.23 19.73 25.22
CA ARG A 162 18.28 18.94 24.42
C ARG A 162 17.42 18.18 25.41
N ARG A 163 16.17 18.60 25.58
CA ARG A 163 15.17 17.81 26.28
C ARG A 163 14.94 16.57 25.41
N LEU A 164 15.59 15.46 25.77
CA LEU A 164 15.30 14.16 25.18
C LEU A 164 13.84 13.86 25.53
N PHE A 165 12.94 14.00 24.55
CA PHE A 165 11.64 13.36 24.64
C PHE A 165 11.89 11.89 24.34
N GLU A 166 11.86 11.06 25.37
CA GLU A 166 11.77 9.61 25.25
C GLU A 166 10.46 9.28 24.53
N VAL A 167 10.54 9.11 23.20
CA VAL A 167 9.49 8.42 22.47
C VAL A 167 9.72 6.95 22.73
N GLY A 168 8.95 6.38 23.65
CA GLY A 168 9.00 4.97 24.01
C GLY A 168 8.86 4.07 22.78
N THR A 169 9.99 3.55 22.29
CA THR A 169 10.03 2.41 21.40
C THR A 169 9.65 1.18 22.20
N ARG A 170 8.35 0.83 22.22
CA ARG A 170 7.94 -0.55 22.45
C ARG A 170 8.33 -1.35 21.20
N LEU A 171 9.47 -2.01 21.29
CA LEU A 171 9.76 -3.18 20.45
C LEU A 171 8.72 -4.24 20.80
N VAL A 172 7.82 -4.50 19.86
CA VAL A 172 7.04 -5.75 19.84
C VAL A 172 7.82 -6.66 18.89
N TYR A 173 8.41 -7.71 19.45
CA TYR A 173 8.94 -8.85 18.70
C TYR A 173 7.77 -9.66 18.11
#